data_AF-A0A9D6E215-F1
#
_entry.id   AF-A0A9D6E215-F1
#
_cell.length_a   1.000
_cell.length_b   1.000
_cell.length_c   1.000
_cell.angle_alpha   90.00
_cell.angle_beta   90.00
_cell.angle_gamma   90.00
#
_symmetry.space_group_name_H-M   'P 1'
#
loop_
_entity.id
_entity.type
_entity.pdbx_description
1 polymer ?
#
loop_
_entity_poly.entity_id
_entity_poly.type
_entity_poly.pdbx_seq_one_letter_code
_entity_poly.pdbx_strand_id
1 'polypeptide(L)'
;MSTSQKCKATFVLPSRILEEIREAVHSGLAHSASALVREALEERLKILREEGLRREFEEAARDPDFMSDIKQTMADFERTDAETLRLASK
;
A
#
# COMPACT_ATOMS: atom_id res chain seq x y z
N MET A 1 -3.50 17.19 10.37
CA MET A 1 -3.21 15.84 10.85
C MET A 1 -4.53 15.14 11.15
N SER A 2 -4.97 14.22 10.29
CA SER A 2 -6.22 13.47 10.55
C SER A 2 -5.97 12.46 11.65
N THR A 3 -6.47 12.74 12.85
CA THR A 3 -6.53 11.76 13.94
C THR A 3 -7.48 10.64 13.52
N SER A 4 -6.94 9.46 13.26
CA SER A 4 -7.74 8.27 12.97
C SER A 4 -8.57 7.90 14.19
N GLN A 5 -9.86 8.19 14.14
CA GLN A 5 -10.80 7.88 15.22
C GLN A 5 -11.04 6.37 15.24
N LYS A 6 -10.84 5.73 16.41
CA LYS A 6 -11.14 4.31 16.59
C LYS A 6 -12.66 4.12 16.76
N CYS A 7 -13.24 3.30 15.91
CA CYS A 7 -14.65 2.89 15.98
C CYS A 7 -14.75 1.39 16.26
N LYS A 8 -15.80 0.96 16.99
CA LYS A 8 -16.09 -0.46 17.19
C LYS A 8 -16.78 -1.02 15.95
N ALA A 9 -16.40 -2.22 15.55
CA ALA A 9 -17.05 -2.97 14.49
C ALA A 9 -17.26 -4.42 14.96
N THR A 10 -18.34 -5.05 14.49
CA THR A 10 -18.66 -6.44 14.79
C THR A 10 -18.66 -7.23 13.49
N PHE A 11 -17.95 -8.36 13.47
CA PHE A 11 -17.83 -9.23 12.30
C PHE A 11 -18.22 -10.66 12.68
N VAL A 12 -18.76 -11.39 11.71
CA VAL A 12 -18.98 -12.83 11.84
C VAL A 12 -17.74 -13.54 11.33
N LEU A 13 -17.10 -14.32 12.19
CA LEU A 13 -15.91 -15.10 11.87
C LEU A 13 -16.11 -16.56 12.29
N PRO A 14 -15.51 -17.53 11.58
CA PRO A 14 -15.46 -18.92 12.03
C PRO A 14 -14.91 -19.02 13.46
N SER A 15 -15.51 -19.89 14.27
CA SER A 15 -15.10 -20.11 15.67
C SER A 15 -13.62 -20.46 15.79
N ARG A 16 -13.12 -21.28 14.87
CA ARG A 16 -11.70 -21.65 14.77
C ARG A 16 -10.77 -20.44 14.70
N ILE A 17 -11.11 -19.41 13.91
CA ILE A 17 -10.28 -18.21 13.79
C ILE A 17 -10.27 -17.44 15.12
N LEU A 18 -11.41 -17.37 15.81
CA LEU A 18 -11.49 -16.73 17.13
C LEU A 18 -10.65 -17.47 18.18
N GLU A 19 -10.55 -18.79 18.09
CA GLU A 19 -9.69 -19.62 18.96
C GLU A 19 -8.21 -19.35 18.67
N GLU A 20 -7.80 -19.36 17.41
CA GLU A 20 -6.42 -19.06 16.99
C GLU A 20 -5.99 -17.64 17.42
N ILE A 21 -6.88 -16.64 17.28
CA ILE A 21 -6.63 -15.28 17.76
C ILE A 21 -6.43 -15.24 19.27
N ARG A 22 -7.25 -15.98 20.03
CA ARG A 22 -7.13 -16.03 21.50
C ARG A 22 -5.82 -16.69 21.93
N GLU A 23 -5.42 -17.76 21.26
CA GLU A 23 -4.16 -18.45 21.53
C GLU A 23 -2.96 -17.56 21.22
N ALA A 24 -2.98 -16.83 20.09
CA ALA A 24 -1.93 -15.87 19.74
C ALA A 24 -1.76 -14.76 20.79
N VAL A 25 -2.87 -14.27 21.36
CA VAL A 25 -2.82 -13.29 22.46
C VAL A 25 -2.31 -13.92 23.74
N HIS A 26 -2.79 -15.13 24.09
CA HIS A 26 -2.40 -15.82 25.32
C HIS A 26 -0.91 -16.20 25.34
N SER A 27 -0.38 -16.62 24.19
CA SER A 27 1.03 -16.95 23.98
C SER A 27 1.95 -15.72 23.89
N GLY A 28 1.39 -14.50 23.92
CA GLY A 28 2.16 -13.26 23.82
C GLY A 28 2.65 -12.92 22.41
N LEU A 29 2.25 -13.70 21.39
CA LEU A 29 2.56 -13.42 19.98
C LEU A 29 1.82 -12.19 19.45
N ALA A 30 0.70 -11.81 20.08
CA ALA A 30 -0.04 -10.60 19.77
C ALA A 30 -0.40 -9.82 21.04
N HIS A 31 -0.26 -8.49 21.01
CA HIS A 31 -0.56 -7.62 22.15
C HIS A 31 -2.06 -7.64 22.53
N SER A 32 -2.96 -7.78 21.55
CA SER A 32 -4.40 -7.93 21.77
C SER A 32 -5.09 -8.42 20.50
N ALA A 33 -6.29 -8.99 20.62
CA ALA A 33 -7.09 -9.41 19.47
C ALA A 33 -7.36 -8.23 18.49
N SER A 34 -7.72 -7.06 19.02
CA SER A 34 -7.95 -5.87 18.20
C SER A 34 -6.69 -5.37 17.50
N ALA A 35 -5.51 -5.55 18.11
CA ALA A 35 -4.24 -5.19 17.47
C ALA A 35 -3.92 -6.12 16.31
N LEU A 36 -4.05 -7.43 16.54
CA LEU A 36 -3.85 -8.44 15.51
C LEU A 36 -4.80 -8.25 14.32
N VAL A 37 -6.10 -8.04 14.59
CA VAL A 37 -7.10 -7.81 13.55
C VAL A 37 -6.80 -6.51 12.78
N ARG A 38 -6.42 -5.43 13.48
CA ARG A 38 -6.07 -4.16 12.83
C ARG A 38 -4.88 -4.34 11.89
N GLU A 39 -3.81 -4.96 12.35
CA GLU A 39 -2.58 -5.17 11.57
C GLU A 39 -2.85 -6.02 10.32
N ALA A 40 -3.58 -7.13 10.47
CA ALA A 40 -3.96 -7.98 9.35
C ALA A 40 -4.81 -7.24 8.30
N LEU A 41 -5.74 -6.38 8.75
CA LEU A 41 -6.56 -5.57 7.86
C LEU A 41 -5.77 -4.46 7.18
N GLU A 42 -4.87 -3.78 7.90
CA GLU A 42 -4.01 -2.74 7.35
C GLU A 42 -3.10 -3.30 6.25
N GLU A 43 -2.49 -4.46 6.49
CA GLU A 43 -1.69 -5.18 5.50
C GLU A 43 -2.51 -5.57 4.28
N ARG A 44 -3.69 -6.21 4.48
CA ARG A 44 -4.53 -6.62 3.36
C ARG A 44 -5.03 -5.43 2.55
N LEU A 45 -5.41 -4.33 3.19
CA LEU A 45 -5.83 -3.11 2.52
C LEU A 45 -4.69 -2.45 1.75
N LYS A 46 -3.45 -2.53 2.22
CA LYS A 46 -2.28 -2.07 1.47
C LYS A 46 -2.12 -2.84 0.17
N ILE A 47 -2.17 -4.17 0.23
CA ILE A 47 -2.08 -5.03 -0.95
C ILE A 47 -3.20 -4.72 -1.94
N LEU A 48 -4.44 -4.58 -1.47
CA LEU A 48 -5.58 -4.25 -2.34
C LEU A 48 -5.43 -2.88 -3.02
N ARG A 49 -4.86 -1.89 -2.34
CA ARG A 49 -4.55 -0.58 -2.96
C ARG A 49 -3.49 -0.70 -4.05
N GLU A 50 -2.42 -1.46 -3.80
CA GLU A 50 -1.36 -1.70 -4.79
C GLU A 50 -1.89 -2.48 -6.00
N GLU A 51 -2.75 -3.48 -5.78
CA GLU A 51 -3.43 -4.20 -6.86
C GLU A 51 -4.34 -3.30 -7.69
N GLY A 52 -5.07 -2.38 -7.05
CA GLY A 52 -5.89 -1.38 -7.73
C GLY A 52 -5.05 -0.44 -8.59
N LEU A 53 -4.01 0.14 -8.01
CA LEU A 53 -3.08 1.02 -8.72
C LEU A 53 -2.40 0.32 -9.90
N ARG A 54 -2.01 -0.94 -9.73
CA ARG A 54 -1.44 -1.74 -10.83
C ARG A 54 -2.42 -1.86 -12.00
N ARG A 55 -3.71 -2.11 -11.73
CA ARG A 55 -4.73 -2.20 -12.79
C ARG A 55 -4.90 -0.88 -13.52
N GLU A 56 -4.95 0.24 -12.78
CA GLU A 56 -5.02 1.58 -13.38
C GLU A 56 -3.81 1.85 -14.28
N PHE A 57 -2.60 1.48 -13.85
CA PHE A 57 -1.40 1.59 -14.69
C PHE A 57 -1.43 0.65 -15.90
N GLU A 58 -1.92 -0.59 -15.76
CA GLU A 58 -2.06 -1.51 -16.89
C GLU A 58 -3.06 -1.00 -17.93
N GLU A 59 -4.10 -0.29 -17.50
CA GLU A 59 -5.06 0.38 -18.38
C GLU A 59 -4.41 1.59 -19.07
N ALA A 60 -3.76 2.46 -18.30
CA ALA A 60 -3.09 3.64 -18.84
C ALA A 60 -1.91 3.29 -19.78
N ALA A 61 -1.20 2.19 -19.53
CA ALA A 61 -0.12 1.73 -20.41
C ALA A 61 -0.62 1.25 -21.80
N ARG A 62 -1.91 0.92 -21.92
CA ARG A 62 -2.54 0.59 -23.21
C ARG A 62 -3.05 1.83 -23.94
N ASP A 63 -3.08 2.97 -23.28
CA ASP A 63 -3.43 4.26 -23.87
C ASP A 63 -2.20 4.86 -24.59
N PRO A 64 -2.21 4.95 -25.93
CA PRO A 64 -1.08 5.49 -26.69
C PRO A 64 -0.79 6.96 -26.40
N ASP A 65 -1.82 7.76 -26.09
CA ASP A 65 -1.66 9.20 -25.84
C ASP A 65 -0.99 9.41 -24.48
N PHE A 66 -1.44 8.67 -23.46
CA PHE A 66 -0.78 8.65 -22.15
C PHE A 66 0.69 8.24 -22.22
N MET A 67 1.01 7.21 -23.01
CA MET A 67 2.40 6.77 -23.21
C MET A 67 3.24 7.78 -23.99
N SER A 68 2.63 8.54 -24.90
CA SER A 68 3.29 9.65 -25.61
C SER A 68 3.64 10.78 -24.63
N ASP A 69 2.71 11.16 -23.75
CA ASP A 69 2.92 12.18 -22.73
C ASP A 69 4.03 11.79 -21.74
N ILE A 70 4.09 10.52 -21.33
CA ILE A 70 5.19 10.00 -20.51
C ILE A 70 6.53 10.16 -21.24
N LYS A 71 6.63 9.76 -22.51
CA LYS A 71 7.88 9.87 -23.27
C LYS A 71 8.33 11.32 -23.42
N GLN A 72 7.40 12.22 -23.72
CA GLN A 72 7.70 13.64 -23.85
C GLN A 72 8.19 14.22 -22.51
N THR A 73 7.49 13.88 -21.41
CA THR A 73 7.91 14.30 -20.07
C THR A 73 9.31 13.76 -19.73
N MET A 74 9.57 12.47 -19.97
CA MET A 74 10.91 11.89 -19.74
C MET A 74 12.01 12.63 -20.52
N ALA A 75 11.76 12.96 -21.79
CA ALA A 75 12.70 13.72 -22.61
C ALA A 75 12.97 15.13 -22.08
N ASP A 76 11.94 15.81 -21.56
CA ASP A 76 12.07 17.15 -20.99
C ASP A 76 12.94 17.16 -19.71
N PHE A 77 12.92 16.06 -18.93
CA PHE A 77 13.70 15.92 -17.70
C PHE A 77 15.14 15.39 -17.90
N GLU A 78 15.48 14.79 -19.05
CA GLU A 78 16.83 14.26 -19.33
C GLU A 78 17.94 15.30 -19.10
N ARG A 79 17.68 16.57 -19.43
CA ARG A 79 18.66 17.66 -19.25
C ARG A 79 18.90 17.98 -17.78
N THR A 80 17.86 17.96 -16.96
CA THR A 80 17.93 18.25 -15.51
C THR A 80 18.62 17.10 -14.77
N ASP A 81 18.38 15.86 -15.18
CA ASP A 81 19.06 14.69 -14.62
C ASP A 81 20.57 14.71 -14.93
N ALA A 82 20.94 15.06 -16.17
CA ALA A 82 22.35 15.19 -16.57
C ALA A 82 23.10 16.29 -15.81
N GLU A 83 22.43 17.40 -15.49
CA GLU A 83 22.99 18.48 -14.66
C GLU A 83 23.18 18.02 -13.21
N THR A 84 22.19 17.34 -12.65
CA THR A 84 22.23 16.78 -11.28
C THR A 84 23.36 15.78 -11.12
N LEU A 85 23.55 14.88 -12.10
CA LEU A 85 24.62 13.89 -12.07
C LEU A 85 26.02 14.53 -12.14
N ARG A 86 26.18 15.60 -12.94
CA ARG A 86 27.43 16.36 -13.03
C ARG A 86 27.77 17.07 -11.72
N LEU A 87 26.78 17.66 -11.06
CA LEU A 87 26.95 18.34 -9.77
C LEU A 87 27.28 17.36 -8.63
N ALA A 88 26.72 16.15 -8.64
CA ALA A 88 27.00 15.11 -7.65
C ALA A 88 28.39 14.46 -7.78
N SER A 89 29.02 14.59 -8.95
CA SER A 89 30.34 14.00 -9.26
C SER A 89 31.55 14.92 -9.00
N LYS A 90 31.31 16.08 -8.36
CA LYS A 90 32.30 17.13 -8.09
C LYS A 90 32.50 17.33 -6.60
#